data_AF-A0A6N6JJ97-F1
#
_entry.id   AF-A0A6N6JJ97-F1
#
_cell.length_a   1.000
_cell.length_b   1.000
_cell.length_c   1.000
_cell.angle_alpha   90.00
_cell.angle_beta   90.00
_cell.angle_gamma   90.00
#
_symmetry.space_group_name_H-M   'P 1'
#
loop_
_entity.id
_entity.type
_entity.pdbx_description
1 polymer ?
#
loop_
_entity_poly.entity_id
_entity_poly.type
_entity_poly.pdbx_seq_one_letter_code
_entity_poly.pdbx_strand_id
1 'polypeptide(L)'
;MERPDYLSDGAPARLFPVLSTVSKEGRTTSIVLASMRIVDEFASALFETIGLRLGKRSSVHAFTEIVFKSEKNVKNDRPDGLIIINTGQRQWRALIETKIGKATLSLEQIERYRDLARLHKIDCVITISNQFATSPQFHPLSAELNRRNTIPVFHWSWMLVRTMVDYLLSNEKVVDRDQAILLKELSLFLSHESAGVEGFNKMPKEWSTLSKLVVADGKISKSSADTKVVVDAWHQETKDLCLILTRKLNAIVTERLPRKLANSSLEKMKATINQLSESNSLSMVLDIPDAASPFEVCADLKGRSISVGMRLRAPDDKKSSRARLNWLLRQVKTESLSDTYVRFNWPGRSDPTLAALSELREKPDLISEGREHLAVHSFEIFKLVKLGAKFGQQAAFIEALERIVPAFYESIGQNLTAYVKKPPKVSVEPNEAADISQEVGELD
;
A
#
# COMPACT_ATOMS: atom_id res chain seq x y z
N MET A 1 -20.79 21.86 -20.84
CA MET A 1 -19.56 22.37 -21.49
C MET A 1 -19.48 21.76 -22.88
N GLU A 2 -19.17 22.58 -23.87
CA GLU A 2 -19.04 22.15 -25.26
C GLU A 2 -17.79 21.29 -25.47
N ARG A 3 -17.84 20.43 -26.48
CA ARG A 3 -16.75 19.57 -26.91
C ARG A 3 -15.55 20.43 -27.35
N PRO A 4 -14.32 20.12 -26.93
CA PRO A 4 -13.15 20.90 -27.33
C PRO A 4 -12.98 20.97 -28.86
N ASP A 5 -12.59 22.13 -29.38
CA ASP A 5 -12.50 22.39 -30.82
C ASP A 5 -11.46 21.54 -31.56
N TYR A 6 -10.45 21.04 -30.87
CA TYR A 6 -9.41 20.18 -31.44
C TYR A 6 -9.87 18.72 -31.60
N LEU A 7 -11.03 18.36 -31.06
CA LEU A 7 -11.67 17.09 -31.34
C LEU A 7 -12.51 17.23 -32.62
N SER A 8 -12.62 16.18 -33.41
CA SER A 8 -13.63 16.03 -34.46
C SER A 8 -14.90 15.37 -33.93
N ASP A 9 -14.76 14.49 -32.93
CA ASP A 9 -15.85 13.78 -32.28
C ASP A 9 -15.54 13.54 -30.79
N GLY A 10 -16.57 13.26 -30.00
CA GLY A 10 -16.45 12.97 -28.57
C GLY A 10 -17.68 13.39 -27.79
N ALA A 11 -18.07 12.58 -26.82
CA ALA A 11 -19.22 12.83 -25.96
C ALA A 11 -18.79 13.03 -24.50
N PRO A 12 -19.48 13.86 -23.70
CA PRO A 12 -19.26 13.90 -22.26
C PRO A 12 -19.44 12.51 -21.64
N ALA A 13 -18.54 12.12 -20.74
CA ALA A 13 -18.63 10.85 -20.02
C ALA A 13 -19.96 10.76 -19.24
N ARG A 14 -20.59 9.58 -19.20
CA ARG A 14 -21.94 9.39 -18.65
C ARG A 14 -21.98 8.27 -17.62
N LEU A 15 -22.77 8.47 -16.56
CA LEU A 15 -23.11 7.41 -15.59
C LEU A 15 -23.92 6.28 -16.25
N PHE A 16 -24.69 6.62 -17.27
CA PHE A 16 -25.48 5.69 -18.08
C PHE A 16 -24.97 5.75 -19.53
N PRO A 17 -23.85 5.07 -19.85
CA PRO A 17 -23.30 5.09 -21.20
C PRO A 17 -24.23 4.38 -22.19
N VAL A 18 -24.39 4.95 -23.39
CA VAL A 18 -25.20 4.39 -24.49
C VAL A 18 -24.36 3.42 -25.35
N LEU A 19 -23.20 3.01 -24.85
CA LEU A 19 -22.30 2.07 -25.50
C LEU A 19 -22.89 0.65 -25.52
N SER A 20 -22.53 -0.11 -26.55
CA SER A 20 -22.87 -1.53 -26.67
C SER A 20 -22.52 -2.28 -25.37
N THR A 21 -23.38 -3.22 -24.96
CA THR A 21 -23.17 -4.09 -23.79
C THR A 21 -21.89 -4.93 -23.89
N VAL A 22 -21.37 -5.13 -25.10
CA VAL A 22 -20.09 -5.83 -25.36
C VAL A 22 -18.88 -4.94 -25.05
N SER A 23 -19.04 -3.61 -25.06
CA SER A 23 -17.99 -2.63 -24.74
C SER A 23 -17.87 -2.41 -23.23
N LYS A 24 -17.58 -3.49 -22.47
CA LYS A 24 -17.45 -3.42 -21.00
C LYS A 24 -16.40 -2.40 -20.56
N GLU A 25 -15.28 -2.33 -21.27
CA GLU A 25 -14.18 -1.39 -21.02
C GLU A 25 -14.65 0.07 -21.14
N GLY A 26 -15.18 0.45 -22.30
CA GLY A 26 -15.69 1.81 -22.54
C GLY A 26 -16.81 2.21 -21.59
N ARG A 27 -17.69 1.27 -21.20
CA ARG A 27 -18.76 1.53 -20.21
C ARG A 27 -18.17 1.82 -18.84
N THR A 28 -17.25 0.98 -18.36
CA THR A 28 -16.59 1.15 -17.05
C THR A 28 -15.85 2.48 -16.99
N THR A 29 -15.11 2.81 -18.05
CA THR A 29 -14.38 4.08 -18.18
C THR A 29 -15.33 5.26 -18.17
N SER A 30 -16.42 5.23 -18.94
CA SER A 30 -17.40 6.33 -18.96
C SER A 30 -18.03 6.57 -17.59
N ILE A 31 -18.40 5.51 -16.86
CA ILE A 31 -19.01 5.60 -15.54
C ILE A 31 -18.05 6.21 -14.52
N VAL A 32 -16.80 5.75 -14.49
CA VAL A 32 -15.77 6.25 -13.56
C VAL A 32 -15.45 7.71 -13.87
N LEU A 33 -15.23 8.05 -15.15
CA LEU A 33 -14.96 9.42 -15.57
C LEU A 33 -16.16 10.35 -15.30
N ALA A 34 -17.39 9.88 -15.49
CA ALA A 34 -18.59 10.64 -15.12
C ALA A 34 -18.67 10.89 -13.62
N SER A 35 -18.32 9.88 -12.81
CA SER A 35 -18.30 10.01 -11.35
C SER A 35 -17.26 11.03 -10.88
N MET A 36 -16.07 11.05 -11.50
CA MET A 36 -15.04 12.08 -11.24
C MET A 36 -15.50 13.50 -11.61
N ARG A 37 -16.43 13.66 -12.56
CA ARG A 37 -16.98 14.98 -12.90
C ARG A 37 -18.02 15.47 -11.90
N ILE A 38 -18.65 14.56 -11.15
CA ILE A 38 -19.80 14.84 -10.29
C ILE A 38 -19.37 14.92 -8.83
N VAL A 39 -18.43 14.08 -8.41
CA VAL A 39 -17.97 13.97 -7.03
C VAL A 39 -16.55 14.55 -6.90
N ASP A 40 -16.46 15.78 -6.43
CA ASP A 40 -15.21 16.55 -6.40
C ASP A 40 -14.17 15.91 -5.49
N GLU A 41 -14.57 15.38 -4.33
CA GLU A 41 -13.68 14.71 -3.39
C GLU A 41 -13.09 13.43 -3.97
N PHE A 42 -13.84 12.71 -4.81
CA PHE A 42 -13.35 11.52 -5.51
C PHE A 42 -12.32 11.88 -6.57
N ALA A 43 -12.58 12.89 -7.39
CA ALA A 43 -11.59 13.38 -8.35
C ALA A 43 -10.34 13.88 -7.63
N SER A 44 -10.50 14.72 -6.60
CA SER A 44 -9.38 15.26 -5.83
C SER A 44 -8.53 14.16 -5.22
N ALA A 45 -9.14 13.13 -4.61
CA ALA A 45 -8.42 12.01 -4.02
C ALA A 45 -7.57 11.25 -5.05
N LEU A 46 -8.11 10.99 -6.25
CA LEU A 46 -7.35 10.31 -7.31
C LEU A 46 -6.23 11.18 -7.89
N PHE A 47 -6.50 12.45 -8.18
CA PHE A 47 -5.48 13.35 -8.75
C PHE A 47 -4.34 13.66 -7.79
N GLU A 48 -4.61 13.69 -6.48
CA GLU A 48 -3.56 13.85 -5.47
C GLU A 48 -2.53 12.70 -5.52
N THR A 49 -2.94 11.49 -5.88
CA THR A 49 -2.02 10.34 -6.01
C THR A 49 -0.95 10.52 -7.09
N ILE A 50 -1.23 11.36 -8.10
CA ILE A 50 -0.29 11.71 -9.17
C ILE A 50 0.33 13.11 -8.97
N GLY A 51 0.15 13.69 -7.77
CA GLY A 51 0.72 14.98 -7.39
C GLY A 51 -0.05 16.21 -7.88
N LEU A 52 -1.26 16.02 -8.42
CA LEU A 52 -2.11 17.12 -8.87
C LEU A 52 -3.15 17.45 -7.81
N ARG A 53 -2.99 18.60 -7.14
CA ARG A 53 -3.95 19.09 -6.14
C ARG A 53 -5.05 19.90 -6.80
N LEU A 54 -6.30 19.48 -6.60
CA LEU A 54 -7.47 20.23 -7.06
C LEU A 54 -7.87 21.27 -6.01
N GLY A 55 -8.11 22.50 -6.45
CA GLY A 55 -8.61 23.56 -5.58
C GLY A 55 -10.14 23.57 -5.57
N LYS A 56 -10.74 24.27 -4.59
CA LYS A 56 -12.21 24.44 -4.52
C LYS A 56 -12.86 25.10 -5.75
N ARG A 57 -12.06 25.76 -6.59
CA ARG A 57 -12.51 26.42 -7.83
C ARG A 57 -12.13 25.61 -9.09
N SER A 58 -11.58 24.41 -8.91
CA SER A 58 -11.24 23.54 -10.02
C SER A 58 -12.52 22.86 -10.52
N SER A 59 -12.71 22.79 -11.84
CA SER A 59 -13.81 22.05 -12.45
C SER A 59 -13.27 20.90 -13.30
N VAL A 60 -13.81 19.71 -13.10
CA VAL A 60 -13.41 18.50 -13.84
C VAL A 60 -14.40 18.21 -14.95
N HIS A 61 -13.90 18.09 -16.16
CA HIS A 61 -14.65 17.67 -17.34
C HIS A 61 -14.01 16.42 -17.91
N ALA A 62 -14.83 15.50 -18.39
CA ALA A 62 -14.36 14.26 -18.99
C ALA A 62 -15.19 13.89 -20.20
N PHE A 63 -14.53 13.40 -21.24
CA PHE A 63 -15.10 13.01 -22.51
C PHE A 63 -14.66 11.57 -22.83
N THR A 64 -15.54 10.82 -23.48
CA THR A 64 -15.29 9.49 -24.02
C THR A 64 -15.54 9.51 -25.53
N GLU A 65 -15.17 8.42 -26.22
CA GLU A 65 -15.37 8.28 -27.68
C GLU A 65 -14.68 9.41 -28.47
N ILE A 66 -13.55 9.89 -27.95
CA ILE A 66 -12.86 11.05 -28.52
C ILE A 66 -12.18 10.69 -29.83
N VAL A 67 -12.28 11.60 -30.80
CA VAL A 67 -11.53 11.54 -32.05
C VAL A 67 -10.90 12.91 -32.26
N PHE A 68 -9.58 12.94 -32.43
CA PHE A 68 -8.86 14.18 -32.71
C PHE A 68 -9.02 14.58 -34.17
N LYS A 69 -9.09 15.90 -34.43
CA LYS A 69 -9.00 16.41 -35.80
C LYS A 69 -7.62 16.03 -36.34
N SER A 70 -7.60 15.21 -37.39
CA SER A 70 -6.35 14.76 -37.99
C SER A 70 -5.79 15.81 -38.95
N GLU A 71 -4.49 16.09 -38.87
CA GLU A 71 -3.72 16.58 -40.00
C GLU A 71 -3.24 15.35 -40.80
N LYS A 72 -4.04 14.93 -41.79
CA LYS A 72 -3.76 14.00 -42.92
C LYS A 72 -3.00 12.67 -42.71
N ASN A 73 -2.44 12.31 -41.54
CA ASN A 73 -1.57 11.13 -41.40
C ASN A 73 -1.56 10.45 -40.01
N VAL A 74 -2.46 10.82 -39.08
CA VAL A 74 -2.54 10.13 -37.78
C VAL A 74 -3.39 8.88 -37.95
N LYS A 75 -2.85 7.71 -37.56
CA LYS A 75 -3.62 6.45 -37.47
C LYS A 75 -4.91 6.70 -36.65
N ASN A 76 -5.92 5.85 -36.82
CA ASN A 76 -7.21 5.93 -36.13
C ASN A 76 -7.08 5.63 -34.61
N ASP A 77 -6.14 6.30 -33.94
CA ASP A 77 -5.83 6.21 -32.53
C ASP A 77 -6.95 6.92 -31.76
N ARG A 78 -7.75 6.12 -31.06
CA ARG A 78 -8.88 6.58 -30.25
C ARG A 78 -8.56 6.24 -28.80
N PRO A 79 -8.08 7.19 -27.99
CA PRO A 79 -7.99 6.99 -26.55
C PRO A 79 -9.40 6.80 -25.97
N ASP A 80 -9.51 6.03 -24.88
CA ASP A 80 -10.79 5.74 -24.24
C ASP A 80 -11.44 7.00 -23.62
N GLY A 81 -10.64 7.98 -23.23
CA GLY A 81 -11.17 9.25 -22.75
C GLY A 81 -10.17 10.40 -22.71
N LEU A 82 -10.71 11.57 -22.36
CA LEU A 82 -9.98 12.82 -22.15
C LEU A 82 -10.53 13.49 -20.90
N ILE A 83 -9.65 13.81 -19.95
CA ILE A 83 -9.99 14.66 -18.81
C ILE A 83 -9.44 16.06 -19.05
N ILE A 84 -10.23 17.07 -18.69
CA ILE A 84 -9.88 18.49 -18.72
C ILE A 84 -10.22 19.08 -17.36
N ILE A 85 -9.22 19.66 -16.70
CA ILE A 85 -9.35 20.31 -15.40
C ILE A 85 -9.09 21.79 -15.59
N ASN A 86 -10.09 22.61 -15.32
CA ASN A 86 -9.94 24.06 -15.37
C ASN A 86 -9.76 24.60 -13.95
N THR A 87 -8.75 25.43 -13.73
CA THR A 87 -8.51 26.11 -12.45
C THR A 87 -8.24 27.58 -12.72
N GLY A 88 -9.30 28.40 -12.61
CA GLY A 88 -9.27 29.78 -13.08
C GLY A 88 -8.98 29.83 -14.58
N GLN A 89 -7.88 30.47 -14.97
CA GLN A 89 -7.44 30.59 -16.37
C GLN A 89 -6.53 29.43 -16.82
N ARG A 90 -6.09 28.57 -15.90
CA ARG A 90 -5.22 27.45 -16.23
C ARG A 90 -6.06 26.23 -16.58
N GLN A 91 -5.59 25.48 -17.56
CA GLN A 91 -6.19 24.22 -17.98
C GLN A 91 -5.13 23.13 -17.94
N TRP A 92 -5.49 21.98 -17.39
CA TRP A 92 -4.67 20.76 -17.38
C TRP A 92 -5.45 19.62 -18.02
N ARG A 93 -4.80 18.80 -18.83
CA ARG A 93 -5.44 17.79 -19.68
C ARG A 93 -4.72 16.46 -19.62
N ALA A 94 -5.50 15.38 -19.62
CA ALA A 94 -4.99 14.02 -19.61
C ALA A 94 -5.72 13.14 -20.63
N LEU A 95 -4.96 12.40 -21.45
CA LEU A 95 -5.52 11.27 -22.20
C LEU A 95 -5.70 10.07 -21.27
N ILE A 96 -6.81 9.36 -21.43
CA ILE A 96 -7.15 8.17 -20.65
C ILE A 96 -7.12 6.96 -21.57
N GLU A 97 -6.40 5.92 -21.13
CA GLU A 97 -6.42 4.58 -21.72
C GLU A 97 -6.75 3.56 -20.63
N THR A 98 -7.65 2.64 -20.90
CA THR A 98 -8.15 1.71 -19.90
C THR A 98 -8.07 0.26 -20.35
N LYS A 99 -7.83 -0.66 -19.43
CA LYS A 99 -7.83 -2.11 -19.68
C LYS A 99 -8.55 -2.81 -18.55
N ILE A 100 -9.52 -3.68 -18.85
CA ILE A 100 -10.23 -4.48 -17.83
C ILE A 100 -9.98 -5.98 -17.98
N GLY A 101 -10.31 -6.75 -16.94
CA GLY A 101 -10.15 -8.20 -16.92
C GLY A 101 -8.69 -8.61 -17.15
N LYS A 102 -8.46 -9.45 -18.18
CA LYS A 102 -7.14 -9.98 -18.52
C LYS A 102 -6.40 -9.16 -19.59
N ALA A 103 -6.98 -8.07 -20.07
CA ALA A 103 -6.35 -7.22 -21.07
C ALA A 103 -5.14 -6.48 -20.47
N THR A 104 -4.06 -6.35 -21.24
CA THR A 104 -2.81 -5.74 -20.79
C THR A 104 -2.52 -4.45 -21.53
N LEU A 105 -1.76 -3.56 -20.88
CA LEU A 105 -1.30 -2.32 -21.48
C LEU A 105 -0.22 -2.60 -22.53
N SER A 106 -0.27 -1.91 -23.67
CA SER A 106 0.71 -2.02 -24.75
C SER A 106 1.62 -0.79 -24.78
N LEU A 107 2.95 -1.03 -24.78
CA LEU A 107 3.96 0.02 -24.91
C LEU A 107 3.75 0.84 -26.19
N GLU A 108 3.51 0.18 -27.32
CA GLU A 108 3.31 0.82 -28.61
C GLU A 108 2.10 1.76 -28.59
N GLN A 109 1.02 1.35 -27.92
CA GLN A 109 -0.19 2.16 -27.80
C GLN A 109 0.04 3.39 -26.93
N ILE A 110 0.74 3.21 -25.80
CA ILE A 110 1.09 4.31 -24.90
C ILE A 110 1.97 5.34 -25.61
N GLU A 111 3.01 4.90 -26.34
CA GLU A 111 3.88 5.83 -27.07
C GLU A 111 3.12 6.62 -28.14
N ARG A 112 2.19 5.98 -28.88
CA ARG A 112 1.31 6.69 -29.82
C ARG A 112 0.48 7.76 -29.12
N TYR A 113 -0.09 7.46 -27.95
CA TYR A 113 -0.85 8.46 -27.20
C TYR A 113 0.02 9.57 -26.60
N ARG A 114 1.26 9.29 -26.24
CA ARG A 114 2.21 10.34 -25.83
C ARG A 114 2.56 11.26 -26.99
N ASP A 115 2.71 10.73 -28.21
CA ASP A 115 2.91 11.55 -29.41
C ASP A 115 1.68 12.40 -29.73
N LEU A 116 0.49 11.82 -29.63
CA LEU A 116 -0.78 12.53 -29.78
C LEU A 116 -0.95 13.64 -28.72
N ALA A 117 -0.62 13.34 -27.47
CA ALA A 117 -0.66 14.31 -26.38
C ALA A 117 0.30 15.48 -26.64
N ARG A 118 1.54 15.19 -27.09
CA ARG A 118 2.50 16.23 -27.48
C ARG A 118 1.98 17.10 -28.62
N LEU A 119 1.38 16.51 -29.65
CA LEU A 119 0.82 17.23 -30.80
C LEU A 119 -0.29 18.20 -30.38
N HIS A 120 -1.19 17.77 -29.51
CA HIS A 120 -2.34 18.57 -29.04
C HIS A 120 -2.08 19.35 -27.74
N LYS A 121 -0.82 19.41 -27.28
CA LYS A 121 -0.38 20.07 -26.03
C LYS A 121 -1.10 19.57 -24.77
N ILE A 122 -1.45 18.29 -24.74
CA ILE A 122 -2.06 17.62 -23.58
C ILE A 122 -0.95 17.28 -22.58
N ASP A 123 -1.21 17.50 -21.29
CA ASP A 123 -0.19 17.49 -20.24
C ASP A 123 0.31 16.09 -19.89
N CYS A 124 -0.52 15.06 -19.99
CA CYS A 124 -0.12 13.69 -19.67
C CYS A 124 -0.98 12.60 -20.33
N VAL A 125 -0.54 11.35 -20.16
CA VAL A 125 -1.35 10.14 -20.38
C VAL A 125 -1.56 9.45 -19.04
N ILE A 126 -2.78 9.02 -18.73
CA ILE A 126 -3.10 8.19 -17.57
C ILE A 126 -3.65 6.86 -18.07
N THR A 127 -3.05 5.76 -17.62
CA THR A 127 -3.57 4.43 -17.88
C THR A 127 -4.33 3.90 -16.67
N ILE A 128 -5.41 3.13 -16.90
CA ILE A 128 -6.14 2.43 -15.83
C ILE A 128 -6.24 0.94 -16.15
N SER A 129 -5.71 0.06 -15.29
CA SER A 129 -5.81 -1.39 -15.53
C SER A 129 -5.82 -2.22 -14.24
N ASN A 130 -5.94 -3.55 -14.36
CA ASN A 130 -5.76 -4.46 -13.22
C ASN A 130 -4.28 -4.71 -12.87
N GLN A 131 -3.34 -4.09 -13.59
CA GLN A 131 -1.93 -4.13 -13.21
C GLN A 131 -1.70 -3.14 -12.06
N PHE A 132 -0.67 -3.40 -11.24
CA PHE A 132 -0.28 -2.50 -10.16
C PHE A 132 1.06 -1.86 -10.47
N ALA A 133 1.22 -0.62 -10.03
CA ALA A 133 2.47 0.12 -10.12
C ALA A 133 3.04 0.41 -8.74
N THR A 134 4.37 0.44 -8.62
CA THR A 134 5.08 0.84 -7.38
C THR A 134 4.65 2.22 -6.87
N SER A 135 4.20 3.11 -7.74
CA SER A 135 3.49 4.34 -7.41
C SER A 135 2.65 4.73 -8.61
N PRO A 136 1.51 5.43 -8.44
CA PRO A 136 0.78 6.01 -9.55
C PRO A 136 1.62 6.95 -10.46
N GLN A 137 2.72 7.48 -9.92
CA GLN A 137 3.69 8.29 -10.65
C GLN A 137 4.63 7.49 -11.56
N PHE A 138 4.75 6.17 -11.35
CA PHE A 138 5.63 5.30 -12.13
C PHE A 138 4.80 4.27 -12.88
N HIS A 139 4.61 4.49 -14.18
CA HIS A 139 3.92 3.54 -15.04
C HIS A 139 4.57 2.12 -14.96
N PRO A 140 3.80 1.02 -14.99
CA PRO A 140 4.35 -0.35 -14.97
C PRO A 140 5.43 -0.60 -16.04
N LEU A 141 5.25 0.00 -17.22
CA LEU A 141 6.19 -0.08 -18.37
C LEU A 141 7.24 1.05 -18.40
N SER A 142 7.45 1.77 -17.30
CA SER A 142 8.28 2.99 -17.26
C SER A 142 9.73 2.78 -17.70
N ALA A 143 10.29 1.58 -17.54
CA ALA A 143 11.65 1.26 -17.97
C ALA A 143 11.80 1.23 -19.51
N GLU A 144 10.72 0.98 -20.22
CA GLU A 144 10.69 0.76 -21.67
C GLU A 144 10.23 2.02 -22.44
N LEU A 145 9.66 3.01 -21.72
CA LEU A 145 9.20 4.25 -22.33
C LEU A 145 10.33 5.04 -22.99
N ASN A 146 10.02 5.63 -24.15
CA ASN A 146 10.96 6.47 -24.88
C ASN A 146 11.26 7.74 -24.10
N ARG A 147 12.52 7.89 -23.67
CA ARG A 147 13.00 9.03 -22.88
C ARG A 147 13.00 10.36 -23.63
N ARG A 148 12.94 10.35 -24.97
CA ARG A 148 12.89 11.58 -25.78
C ARG A 148 11.52 12.25 -25.73
N ASN A 149 10.47 11.47 -25.52
CA ASN A 149 9.15 12.03 -25.29
C ASN A 149 9.07 12.45 -23.82
N THR A 150 8.71 13.71 -23.56
CA THR A 150 8.65 14.28 -22.21
C THR A 150 7.26 14.23 -21.60
N ILE A 151 6.25 13.78 -22.35
CA ILE A 151 4.88 13.64 -21.84
C ILE A 151 4.89 12.57 -20.73
N PRO A 152 4.54 12.93 -19.48
CA PRO A 152 4.49 11.99 -18.37
C PRO A 152 3.37 10.96 -18.59
N VAL A 153 3.61 9.75 -18.10
CA VAL A 153 2.64 8.66 -18.10
C VAL A 153 2.39 8.22 -16.66
N PHE A 154 1.15 8.33 -16.23
CA PHE A 154 0.69 7.90 -14.91
C PHE A 154 -0.11 6.61 -15.03
N HIS A 155 -0.26 5.92 -13.91
CA HIS A 155 -1.02 4.68 -13.86
C HIS A 155 -1.88 4.59 -12.61
N TRP A 156 -3.16 4.27 -12.79
CA TRP A 156 -4.04 3.87 -11.71
C TRP A 156 -4.40 2.40 -11.87
N SER A 157 -4.30 1.62 -10.79
CA SER A 157 -4.97 0.31 -10.81
C SER A 157 -6.47 0.52 -10.62
N TRP A 158 -7.32 -0.33 -11.20
CA TRP A 158 -8.75 -0.29 -10.89
C TRP A 158 -9.03 -0.50 -9.41
N MET A 159 -8.20 -1.29 -8.75
CA MET A 159 -8.25 -1.46 -7.30
C MET A 159 -7.93 -0.18 -6.54
N LEU A 160 -7.01 0.67 -7.02
CA LEU A 160 -6.77 1.99 -6.41
C LEU A 160 -8.03 2.85 -6.53
N VAL A 161 -8.65 2.88 -7.71
CA VAL A 161 -9.90 3.62 -7.96
C VAL A 161 -10.97 3.18 -6.97
N ARG A 162 -11.23 1.87 -6.89
CA ARG A 162 -12.20 1.30 -5.95
C ARG A 162 -11.85 1.59 -4.49
N THR A 163 -10.59 1.43 -4.10
CA THR A 163 -10.15 1.72 -2.72
C THR A 163 -10.36 3.17 -2.35
N MET A 164 -10.15 4.13 -3.27
CA MET A 164 -10.41 5.55 -2.99
C MET A 164 -11.91 5.81 -2.80
N VAL A 165 -12.77 5.18 -3.60
CA VAL A 165 -14.23 5.24 -3.44
C VAL A 165 -14.62 4.74 -2.05
N ASP A 166 -14.19 3.53 -1.69
CA ASP A 166 -14.51 2.89 -0.40
C ASP A 166 -13.97 3.72 0.79
N TYR A 167 -12.74 4.22 0.68
CA TYR A 167 -12.10 5.06 1.70
C TYR A 167 -12.88 6.35 1.96
N LEU A 168 -13.34 7.04 0.92
CA LEU A 168 -14.12 8.27 1.04
C LEU A 168 -15.49 8.01 1.69
N LEU A 169 -16.15 6.92 1.31
CA LEU A 169 -17.45 6.52 1.88
C LEU A 169 -17.31 6.16 3.36
N SER A 170 -16.35 5.31 3.72
CA SER A 170 -16.16 4.85 5.11
C SER A 170 -15.75 5.96 6.08
N ASN A 171 -15.11 7.02 5.58
CA ASN A 171 -14.68 8.17 6.39
C ASN A 171 -15.63 9.37 6.29
N GLU A 172 -16.81 9.21 5.67
CA GLU A 172 -17.81 10.26 5.48
C GLU A 172 -17.21 11.55 4.87
N LYS A 173 -16.27 11.37 3.92
CA LYS A 173 -15.51 12.48 3.32
C LYS A 173 -16.25 13.22 2.21
N VAL A 174 -17.40 12.70 1.76
CA VAL A 174 -18.24 13.34 0.75
C VAL A 174 -19.34 14.11 1.46
N VAL A 175 -19.33 15.44 1.32
CA VAL A 175 -20.25 16.32 2.06
C VAL A 175 -21.68 16.23 1.51
N ASP A 176 -21.81 16.17 0.18
CA ASP A 176 -23.11 16.12 -0.47
C ASP A 176 -23.70 14.70 -0.44
N ARG A 177 -24.95 14.60 0.03
CA ARG A 177 -25.64 13.32 0.22
C ARG A 177 -25.88 12.58 -1.09
N ASP A 178 -26.25 13.30 -2.16
CA ASP A 178 -26.58 12.68 -3.44
C ASP A 178 -25.30 12.19 -4.13
N GLN A 179 -24.21 12.95 -4.01
CA GLN A 179 -22.87 12.52 -4.44
C GLN A 179 -22.39 11.30 -3.66
N ALA A 180 -22.64 11.21 -2.35
CA ALA A 180 -22.30 10.05 -1.55
C ALA A 180 -23.09 8.80 -1.99
N ILE A 181 -24.38 8.94 -2.31
CA ILE A 181 -25.20 7.85 -2.87
C ILE A 181 -24.64 7.40 -4.22
N LEU A 182 -24.32 8.33 -5.12
CA LEU A 182 -23.71 8.01 -6.40
C LEU A 182 -22.38 7.27 -6.24
N LEU A 183 -21.53 7.74 -5.32
CA LEU A 183 -20.23 7.13 -5.05
C LEU A 183 -20.39 5.72 -4.48
N LYS A 184 -21.42 5.49 -3.66
CA LYS A 184 -21.79 4.14 -3.18
C LYS A 184 -22.22 3.22 -4.32
N GLU A 185 -23.04 3.69 -5.26
CA GLU A 185 -23.40 2.91 -6.45
C GLU A 185 -22.18 2.60 -7.33
N LEU A 186 -21.23 3.54 -7.44
CA LEU A 186 -19.95 3.28 -8.10
C LEU A 186 -19.15 2.17 -7.40
N SER A 187 -19.07 2.17 -6.06
CA SER A 187 -18.42 1.11 -5.30
C SER A 187 -19.05 -0.26 -5.58
N LEU A 188 -20.38 -0.34 -5.57
CA LEU A 188 -21.11 -1.57 -5.89
C LEU A 188 -20.83 -2.05 -7.32
N PHE A 189 -20.85 -1.13 -8.29
CA PHE A 189 -20.54 -1.43 -9.68
C PHE A 189 -19.11 -1.98 -9.84
N LEU A 190 -18.10 -1.31 -9.28
CA LEU A 190 -16.69 -1.74 -9.35
C LEU A 190 -16.42 -3.02 -8.56
N SER A 191 -17.29 -3.38 -7.62
CA SER A 191 -17.20 -4.61 -6.85
C SER A 191 -17.78 -5.83 -7.59
N HIS A 192 -18.60 -5.61 -8.61
CA HIS A 192 -19.25 -6.67 -9.34
C HIS A 192 -18.33 -7.26 -10.42
N GLU A 193 -18.31 -8.59 -10.56
CA GLU A 193 -17.43 -9.31 -11.50
C GLU A 193 -17.57 -8.81 -12.95
N SER A 194 -18.77 -8.37 -13.34
CA SER A 194 -19.03 -7.84 -14.68
C SER A 194 -18.24 -6.58 -15.04
N ALA A 195 -17.77 -5.80 -14.05
CA ALA A 195 -16.89 -4.65 -14.28
C ALA A 195 -15.47 -5.06 -14.70
N GLY A 196 -15.08 -6.31 -14.44
CA GLY A 196 -13.75 -6.82 -14.75
C GLY A 196 -12.63 -6.17 -13.94
N VAL A 197 -12.96 -5.60 -12.77
CA VAL A 197 -12.02 -5.03 -11.80
C VAL A 197 -11.57 -6.15 -10.86
N GLU A 198 -10.28 -6.47 -10.89
CA GLU A 198 -9.71 -7.56 -10.11
C GLU A 198 -8.43 -7.10 -9.39
N GLY A 199 -8.23 -7.65 -8.19
CA GLY A 199 -6.97 -7.56 -7.48
C GLY A 199 -5.89 -8.49 -8.05
N PHE A 200 -4.70 -8.41 -7.49
CA PHE A 200 -3.62 -9.31 -7.83
C PHE A 200 -3.88 -10.68 -7.18
N ASN A 201 -4.32 -11.67 -7.96
CA ASN A 201 -4.84 -12.93 -7.40
C ASN A 201 -3.90 -14.13 -7.54
N LYS A 202 -2.77 -14.01 -8.26
CA LYS A 202 -1.82 -15.11 -8.44
C LYS A 202 -0.44 -14.64 -8.83
N MET A 203 0.56 -15.34 -8.30
CA MET A 203 1.94 -15.21 -8.75
C MET A 203 2.12 -15.76 -10.19
N PRO A 204 3.18 -15.33 -10.90
CA PRO A 204 3.52 -15.85 -12.22
C PRO A 204 4.06 -17.30 -12.13
N LYS A 205 4.13 -18.02 -13.26
CA LYS A 205 4.54 -19.43 -13.31
C LYS A 205 5.96 -19.67 -12.77
N GLU A 206 6.81 -18.67 -12.93
CA GLU A 206 8.21 -18.64 -12.48
C GLU A 206 8.32 -18.74 -10.95
N TRP A 207 7.28 -18.34 -10.20
CA TRP A 207 7.24 -18.46 -8.74
C TRP A 207 7.38 -19.92 -8.27
N SER A 208 6.64 -20.83 -8.90
CA SER A 208 6.69 -22.25 -8.58
C SER A 208 8.08 -22.84 -8.87
N THR A 209 8.73 -22.38 -9.94
CA THR A 209 10.09 -22.78 -10.32
C THR A 209 11.12 -22.27 -9.32
N LEU A 210 11.10 -20.97 -8.98
CA LEU A 210 12.04 -20.38 -8.01
C LEU A 210 11.86 -20.98 -6.61
N SER A 211 10.62 -21.21 -6.17
CA SER A 211 10.35 -21.84 -4.87
C SER A 211 10.95 -23.25 -4.80
N LYS A 212 10.79 -24.07 -5.85
CA LYS A 212 11.40 -25.41 -5.92
C LYS A 212 12.92 -25.35 -5.93
N LEU A 213 13.49 -24.40 -6.68
CA LEU A 213 14.93 -24.19 -6.77
C LEU A 213 15.55 -23.91 -5.39
N VAL A 214 15.00 -22.96 -4.64
CA VAL A 214 15.52 -22.58 -3.31
C VAL A 214 15.44 -23.73 -2.31
N VAL A 215 14.34 -24.50 -2.34
CA VAL A 215 14.18 -25.64 -1.44
C VAL A 215 15.25 -26.68 -1.70
N ALA A 216 15.59 -26.92 -2.97
CA ALA A 216 16.66 -27.81 -3.40
C ALA A 216 18.07 -27.20 -3.25
N ASP A 217 18.23 -26.14 -2.43
CA ASP A 217 19.51 -25.45 -2.21
C ASP A 217 20.13 -24.82 -3.47
N GLY A 218 19.31 -24.59 -4.49
CA GLY A 218 19.69 -23.85 -5.68
C GLY A 218 19.80 -22.34 -5.42
N LYS A 219 20.70 -21.68 -6.16
CA LYS A 219 20.91 -20.23 -6.07
C LYS A 219 20.06 -19.48 -7.09
N ILE A 220 19.39 -18.41 -6.65
CA ILE A 220 18.64 -17.52 -7.54
C ILE A 220 19.62 -16.58 -8.26
N SER A 221 19.61 -16.61 -9.59
CA SER A 221 20.43 -15.72 -10.41
C SER A 221 19.84 -14.31 -10.49
N LYS A 222 20.63 -13.30 -10.11
CA LYS A 222 20.23 -11.88 -10.17
C LYS A 222 19.93 -11.36 -11.59
N SER A 223 20.48 -12.00 -12.62
CA SER A 223 20.31 -11.59 -14.02
C SER A 223 19.15 -12.31 -14.71
N SER A 224 18.55 -13.33 -14.09
CA SER A 224 17.50 -14.14 -14.68
C SER A 224 16.24 -13.31 -14.98
N ALA A 225 15.64 -13.54 -16.15
CA ALA A 225 14.34 -12.98 -16.51
C ALA A 225 13.25 -13.45 -15.52
N ASP A 226 13.29 -14.73 -15.12
CA ASP A 226 12.32 -15.31 -14.19
C ASP A 226 12.34 -14.61 -12.82
N THR A 227 13.52 -14.20 -12.37
CA THR A 227 13.68 -13.47 -11.12
C THR A 227 13.05 -12.08 -11.20
N LYS A 228 13.23 -11.38 -12.32
CA LYS A 228 12.58 -10.07 -12.54
C LYS A 228 11.06 -10.20 -12.54
N VAL A 229 10.53 -11.19 -13.27
CA VAL A 229 9.09 -11.46 -13.35
C VAL A 229 8.47 -11.73 -11.96
N VAL A 230 9.15 -12.52 -11.12
CA VAL A 230 8.70 -12.79 -9.75
C VAL A 230 8.78 -11.55 -8.85
N VAL A 231 9.84 -10.74 -8.97
CA VAL A 231 9.98 -9.50 -8.20
C VAL A 231 8.94 -8.46 -8.62
N ASP A 232 8.66 -8.32 -9.92
CA ASP A 232 7.58 -7.45 -10.42
C ASP A 232 6.22 -7.88 -9.85
N ALA A 233 5.93 -9.19 -9.85
CA ALA A 233 4.72 -9.73 -9.24
C ALA A 233 4.65 -9.46 -7.72
N TRP A 234 5.76 -9.61 -7.01
CA TRP A 234 5.83 -9.26 -5.59
C TRP A 234 5.55 -7.78 -5.32
N HIS A 235 6.03 -6.88 -6.17
CA HIS A 235 5.73 -5.45 -6.05
C HIS A 235 4.26 -5.15 -6.31
N GLN A 236 3.62 -5.86 -7.24
CA GLN A 236 2.19 -5.75 -7.47
C GLN A 236 1.40 -6.20 -6.24
N GLU A 237 1.72 -7.37 -5.70
CA GLU A 237 1.10 -7.90 -4.47
C GLU A 237 1.31 -6.97 -3.26
N THR A 238 2.50 -6.38 -3.13
CA THR A 238 2.78 -5.39 -2.07
C THR A 238 1.80 -4.22 -2.13
N LYS A 239 1.46 -3.76 -3.34
CA LYS A 239 0.49 -2.67 -3.52
C LYS A 239 -0.93 -3.11 -3.29
N ASP A 240 -1.30 -4.30 -3.75
CA ASP A 240 -2.65 -4.79 -3.49
C ASP A 240 -2.90 -4.99 -2.00
N LEU A 241 -1.94 -5.54 -1.25
CA LEU A 241 -2.02 -5.65 0.21
C LEU A 241 -2.19 -4.29 0.90
N CYS A 242 -1.51 -3.23 0.44
CA CYS A 242 -1.73 -1.87 0.94
C CYS A 242 -3.18 -1.41 0.71
N LEU A 243 -3.74 -1.69 -0.47
CA LEU A 243 -5.10 -1.30 -0.82
C LEU A 243 -6.17 -2.15 -0.11
N ILE A 244 -5.89 -3.44 0.14
CA ILE A 244 -6.72 -4.33 0.95
C ILE A 244 -6.78 -3.82 2.39
N LEU A 245 -5.62 -3.55 3.01
CA LEU A 245 -5.58 -3.02 4.37
C LEU A 245 -6.21 -1.63 4.45
N THR A 246 -6.04 -0.78 3.44
CA THR A 246 -6.68 0.54 3.42
C THR A 246 -8.20 0.44 3.50
N ARG A 247 -8.81 -0.49 2.75
CA ARG A 247 -10.26 -0.74 2.80
C ARG A 247 -10.71 -1.38 4.10
N LYS A 248 -9.92 -2.29 4.67
CA LYS A 248 -10.25 -2.96 5.94
C LYS A 248 -10.14 -2.05 7.14
N LEU A 249 -9.17 -1.15 7.15
CA LEU A 249 -8.85 -0.27 8.28
C LEU A 249 -9.46 1.12 8.15
N ASN A 250 -10.03 1.46 6.98
CA ASN A 250 -10.51 2.79 6.65
C ASN A 250 -9.43 3.88 6.83
N ALA A 251 -8.16 3.52 6.70
CA ALA A 251 -7.00 4.39 6.87
C ALA A 251 -6.00 4.12 5.74
N ILE A 252 -5.38 5.16 5.16
CA ILE A 252 -4.45 4.98 4.04
C ILE A 252 -3.19 4.23 4.52
N VAL A 253 -3.05 2.98 4.11
CA VAL A 253 -1.87 2.15 4.37
C VAL A 253 -0.92 2.26 3.19
N THR A 254 0.37 2.46 3.48
CA THR A 254 1.39 2.59 2.44
C THR A 254 2.58 1.68 2.69
N GLU A 255 3.34 1.42 1.64
CA GLU A 255 4.61 0.72 1.75
C GLU A 255 5.69 1.69 2.25
N ARG A 256 6.35 1.33 3.35
CA ARG A 256 7.47 2.07 3.92
C ARG A 256 8.75 1.75 3.16
N LEU A 257 9.20 2.70 2.36
CA LEU A 257 10.43 2.58 1.57
C LEU A 257 11.45 3.66 1.96
N PRO A 258 12.76 3.34 1.96
CA PRO A 258 13.80 4.36 1.93
C PRO A 258 13.60 5.30 0.74
N ARG A 259 13.86 6.60 0.92
CA ARG A 259 13.61 7.65 -0.09
C ARG A 259 14.22 7.31 -1.46
N LYS A 260 15.40 6.68 -1.49
CA LYS A 260 16.08 6.25 -2.72
C LYS A 260 15.24 5.23 -3.52
N LEU A 261 14.60 4.28 -2.85
CA LEU A 261 13.77 3.25 -3.48
C LEU A 261 12.38 3.80 -3.84
N ALA A 262 11.83 4.66 -3.00
CA ALA A 262 10.53 5.29 -3.24
C ALA A 262 10.51 6.14 -4.53
N ASN A 263 11.65 6.76 -4.88
CA ASN A 263 11.76 7.64 -6.04
C ASN A 263 12.24 6.94 -7.33
N SER A 264 12.46 5.61 -7.30
CA SER A 264 12.95 4.88 -8.47
C SER A 264 12.51 3.42 -8.48
N SER A 265 11.61 3.09 -9.40
CA SER A 265 11.17 1.71 -9.63
C SER A 265 12.35 0.77 -9.96
N LEU A 266 13.34 1.25 -10.72
CA LEU A 266 14.54 0.48 -11.08
C LEU A 266 15.42 0.17 -9.86
N GLU A 267 15.62 1.14 -8.96
CA GLU A 267 16.41 0.89 -7.74
C GLU A 267 15.66 -0.04 -6.78
N LYS A 268 14.33 0.09 -6.66
CA LYS A 268 13.49 -0.84 -5.88
C LYS A 268 13.58 -2.28 -6.43
N MET A 269 13.48 -2.44 -7.75
CA MET A 269 13.64 -3.72 -8.44
C MET A 269 15.00 -4.36 -8.11
N LYS A 270 16.11 -3.63 -8.30
CA LYS A 270 17.45 -4.13 -7.98
C LYS A 270 17.60 -4.53 -6.51
N ALA A 271 17.11 -3.70 -5.58
CA ALA A 271 17.18 -3.99 -4.15
C ALA A 271 16.43 -5.28 -3.79
N THR A 272 15.24 -5.48 -4.37
CA THR A 272 14.42 -6.67 -4.13
C THR A 272 15.04 -7.93 -4.74
N ILE A 273 15.60 -7.84 -5.95
CA ILE A 273 16.36 -8.94 -6.57
C ILE A 273 17.57 -9.33 -5.71
N ASN A 274 18.29 -8.34 -5.18
CA ASN A 274 19.42 -8.61 -4.29
C ASN A 274 18.96 -9.33 -3.01
N GLN A 275 17.90 -8.85 -2.37
CA GLN A 275 17.32 -9.50 -1.20
C GLN A 275 16.93 -10.94 -1.51
N LEU A 276 16.17 -11.18 -2.58
CA LEU A 276 15.71 -12.51 -2.97
C LEU A 276 16.89 -13.46 -3.23
N SER A 277 17.93 -12.99 -3.92
CA SER A 277 19.11 -13.79 -4.26
C SER A 277 20.01 -14.11 -3.04
N GLU A 278 20.13 -13.18 -2.09
CA GLU A 278 21.04 -13.32 -0.94
C GLU A 278 20.37 -14.01 0.26
N SER A 279 19.11 -13.71 0.52
CA SER A 279 18.39 -14.18 1.71
C SER A 279 17.33 -15.24 1.41
N ASN A 280 17.08 -15.57 0.14
CA ASN A 280 15.97 -16.45 -0.27
C ASN A 280 14.63 -16.01 0.33
N SER A 281 14.42 -14.71 0.48
CA SER A 281 13.22 -14.13 1.06
C SER A 281 12.75 -12.88 0.30
N LEU A 282 11.47 -12.60 0.39
CA LEU A 282 10.87 -11.35 -0.05
C LEU A 282 10.19 -10.70 1.14
N SER A 283 10.41 -9.42 1.36
CA SER A 283 9.76 -8.70 2.47
C SER A 283 9.18 -7.36 2.03
N MET A 284 8.20 -6.91 2.79
CA MET A 284 7.65 -5.56 2.72
C MET A 284 7.46 -5.02 4.14
N VAL A 285 7.56 -3.71 4.27
CA VAL A 285 7.24 -3.01 5.51
C VAL A 285 6.11 -2.04 5.20
N LEU A 286 5.05 -2.08 5.98
CA LEU A 286 3.86 -1.27 5.81
C LEU A 286 3.81 -0.20 6.91
N ASP A 287 3.47 1.01 6.50
CA ASP A 287 3.17 2.13 7.38
C ASP A 287 1.65 2.20 7.51
N ILE A 288 1.16 1.88 8.70
CA ILE A 288 -0.25 1.95 9.07
C ILE A 288 -0.40 3.18 9.97
N PRO A 289 -1.32 4.13 9.64
CA PRO A 289 -1.52 5.32 10.46
C PRO A 289 -1.76 4.98 11.92
N ASP A 290 -1.10 5.74 12.81
CA ASP A 290 -1.23 5.65 14.27
C ASP A 290 -0.86 4.29 14.91
N ALA A 291 -0.32 3.34 14.12
CA ALA A 291 0.13 2.05 14.64
C ALA A 291 1.38 2.19 15.53
N ALA A 292 1.52 1.27 16.49
CA ALA A 292 2.62 1.30 17.47
C ALA A 292 4.03 1.16 16.87
N SER A 293 4.13 0.55 15.69
CA SER A 293 5.36 0.44 14.91
C SER A 293 5.02 0.13 13.45
N PRO A 294 6.00 0.21 12.53
CA PRO A 294 5.83 -0.38 11.20
C PRO A 294 5.44 -1.86 11.27
N PHE A 295 4.68 -2.30 10.28
CA PHE A 295 4.17 -3.66 10.16
C PHE A 295 5.00 -4.42 9.12
N GLU A 296 5.68 -5.48 9.53
CA GLU A 296 6.62 -6.22 8.69
C GLU A 296 5.98 -7.51 8.18
N VAL A 297 6.17 -7.80 6.89
CA VAL A 297 5.74 -9.05 6.24
C VAL A 297 6.96 -9.63 5.52
N CYS A 298 7.22 -10.92 5.72
CA CYS A 298 8.30 -11.64 5.06
C CYS A 298 7.81 -13.00 4.55
N ALA A 299 8.06 -13.28 3.28
CA ALA A 299 7.89 -14.58 2.66
C ALA A 299 9.26 -15.25 2.51
N ASP A 300 9.52 -16.27 3.34
CA ASP A 300 10.75 -17.07 3.31
C ASP A 300 10.57 -18.27 2.37
N LEU A 301 11.27 -18.25 1.24
CA LEU A 301 11.21 -19.31 0.23
C LEU A 301 11.86 -20.60 0.73
N LYS A 302 12.90 -20.50 1.57
CA LYS A 302 13.62 -21.67 2.10
C LYS A 302 12.76 -22.40 3.14
N GLY A 303 12.20 -21.66 4.09
CA GLY A 303 11.27 -22.17 5.09
C GLY A 303 9.86 -22.47 4.57
N ARG A 304 9.52 -22.02 3.35
CA ARG A 304 8.17 -22.02 2.77
C ARG A 304 7.14 -21.49 3.75
N SER A 305 7.44 -20.31 4.30
CA SER A 305 6.68 -19.71 5.39
C SER A 305 6.47 -18.23 5.18
N ILE A 306 5.40 -17.72 5.77
CA ILE A 306 5.11 -16.29 5.85
C ILE A 306 5.24 -15.88 7.31
N SER A 307 6.05 -14.87 7.59
CA SER A 307 6.04 -14.17 8.87
C SER A 307 5.42 -12.78 8.76
N VAL A 308 4.64 -12.41 9.77
CA VAL A 308 4.05 -11.08 9.91
C VAL A 308 4.26 -10.60 11.34
N GLY A 309 4.73 -9.37 11.53
CA GLY A 309 5.19 -8.93 12.84
C GLY A 309 5.31 -7.43 13.03
N MET A 310 5.52 -7.04 14.27
CA MET A 310 5.70 -5.66 14.71
C MET A 310 6.79 -5.60 15.77
N ARG A 311 7.66 -4.58 15.70
CA ARG A 311 8.78 -4.38 16.62
C ARG A 311 8.55 -3.19 17.55
N LEU A 312 8.55 -3.44 18.85
CA LEU A 312 8.30 -2.46 19.90
C LEU A 312 9.53 -2.23 20.77
N ARG A 313 9.83 -0.96 21.07
CA ARG A 313 10.78 -0.62 22.13
C ARG A 313 10.22 -1.07 23.48
N ALA A 314 11.07 -1.69 24.31
CA ALA A 314 10.69 -2.09 25.64
C ALA A 314 10.61 -0.87 26.59
N PRO A 315 9.74 -0.88 27.62
CA PRO A 315 9.64 0.23 28.57
C PRO A 315 10.91 0.42 29.41
N ASP A 316 11.53 1.60 29.29
CA ASP A 316 12.75 1.94 30.03
C ASP A 316 12.47 2.24 31.52
N ASP A 317 11.22 2.54 31.88
CA ASP A 317 10.80 2.74 33.27
C ASP A 317 10.70 1.42 34.07
N LYS A 318 10.85 0.28 33.39
CA LYS A 318 10.85 -1.05 34.00
C LYS A 318 12.29 -1.57 34.13
N LYS A 319 12.66 -1.96 35.35
CA LYS A 319 13.99 -2.45 35.68
C LYS A 319 14.25 -3.88 35.17
N SER A 320 13.27 -4.80 35.28
CA SER A 320 13.47 -6.21 34.92
C SER A 320 12.89 -6.58 33.54
N SER A 321 13.51 -7.54 32.87
CA SER A 321 13.02 -8.12 31.61
C SER A 321 11.61 -8.72 31.77
N ARG A 322 11.34 -9.39 32.90
CA ARG A 322 9.99 -9.90 33.24
C ARG A 322 8.95 -8.77 33.28
N ALA A 323 9.27 -7.62 33.88
CA ALA A 323 8.34 -6.49 33.93
C ALA A 323 8.10 -5.87 32.54
N ARG A 324 9.14 -5.83 31.69
CA ARG A 324 9.03 -5.40 30.28
C ARG A 324 8.18 -6.36 29.44
N LEU A 325 8.32 -7.68 29.66
CA LEU A 325 7.49 -8.69 29.01
C LEU A 325 6.03 -8.59 29.44
N ASN A 326 5.77 -8.45 30.73
CA ASN A 326 4.39 -8.32 31.23
C ASN A 326 3.67 -7.09 30.66
N TRP A 327 4.40 -6.02 30.32
CA TRP A 327 3.83 -4.89 29.58
C TRP A 327 3.40 -5.28 28.16
N LEU A 328 4.20 -6.07 27.45
CA LEU A 328 3.83 -6.58 26.12
C LEU A 328 2.64 -7.55 26.21
N LEU A 329 2.71 -8.54 27.11
CA LEU A 329 1.71 -9.60 27.21
C LEU A 329 0.30 -9.06 27.52
N ARG A 330 0.19 -7.98 28.29
CA ARG A 330 -1.10 -7.31 28.59
C ARG A 330 -1.78 -6.71 27.36
N GLN A 331 -1.03 -6.44 26.30
CA GLN A 331 -1.56 -5.87 25.05
C GLN A 331 -2.07 -6.97 24.10
N VAL A 332 -1.63 -8.22 24.28
CA VAL A 332 -2.08 -9.33 23.46
C VAL A 332 -3.34 -9.92 24.06
N LYS A 333 -4.50 -9.55 23.49
CA LYS A 333 -5.83 -9.94 23.99
C LYS A 333 -6.38 -11.23 23.39
N THR A 334 -5.80 -11.72 22.29
CA THR A 334 -6.27 -12.95 21.63
C THR A 334 -5.90 -14.19 22.43
N GLU A 335 -6.75 -15.22 22.38
CA GLU A 335 -6.43 -16.57 22.88
C GLU A 335 -5.81 -17.47 21.81
N SER A 336 -5.82 -17.05 20.54
CA SER A 336 -5.16 -17.77 19.46
C SER A 336 -3.67 -17.45 19.45
N LEU A 337 -2.90 -18.23 20.22
CA LEU A 337 -1.45 -18.06 20.37
C LEU A 337 -0.63 -18.95 19.44
N SER A 338 -1.28 -19.80 18.64
CA SER A 338 -0.58 -20.72 17.74
C SER A 338 0.32 -19.96 16.78
N ASP A 339 1.49 -20.54 16.53
CA ASP A 339 2.47 -20.03 15.58
C ASP A 339 2.93 -18.59 15.86
N THR A 340 2.72 -18.10 17.08
CA THR A 340 3.06 -16.73 17.48
C THR A 340 4.23 -16.76 18.44
N TYR A 341 5.22 -15.92 18.17
CA TYR A 341 6.49 -15.89 18.87
C TYR A 341 6.85 -14.47 19.28
N VAL A 342 7.72 -14.37 20.29
CA VAL A 342 8.34 -13.11 20.68
C VAL A 342 9.85 -13.26 20.60
N ARG A 343 10.48 -12.41 19.80
CA ARG A 343 11.94 -12.27 19.75
C ARG A 343 12.37 -11.15 20.69
N PHE A 344 13.31 -11.45 21.55
CA PHE A 344 13.89 -10.54 22.54
C PHE A 344 15.21 -10.00 22.02
N ASN A 345 15.30 -8.68 21.87
CA ASN A 345 16.53 -8.03 21.46
C ASN A 345 17.25 -7.48 22.68
N TRP A 346 18.49 -7.89 22.84
CA TRP A 346 19.34 -7.58 23.99
C TRP A 346 20.28 -6.42 23.67
N PRO A 347 20.77 -5.68 24.68
CA PRO A 347 21.70 -4.58 24.45
C PRO A 347 23.07 -5.10 23.98
N GLY A 348 23.85 -4.22 23.34
CA GLY A 348 25.20 -4.55 22.88
C GLY A 348 25.19 -5.49 21.66
N ARG A 349 26.09 -6.48 21.66
CA ARG A 349 26.26 -7.48 20.58
C ARG A 349 25.64 -8.84 20.91
N SER A 350 24.83 -8.93 21.96
CA SER A 350 24.24 -10.19 22.38
C SER A 350 23.15 -10.63 21.40
N ASP A 351 23.19 -11.91 20.99
CA ASP A 351 22.25 -12.45 20.00
C ASP A 351 20.80 -12.35 20.47
N PRO A 352 19.81 -12.16 19.59
CA PRO A 352 18.40 -12.23 20.00
C PRO A 352 18.04 -13.61 20.56
N THR A 353 17.12 -13.67 21.53
CA THR A 353 16.49 -14.94 21.95
C THR A 353 15.04 -14.98 21.48
N LEU A 354 14.46 -16.18 21.40
CA LEU A 354 13.13 -16.42 20.85
C LEU A 354 12.35 -17.37 21.75
N ALA A 355 11.08 -17.08 22.01
CA ALA A 355 10.18 -17.99 22.72
C ALA A 355 8.77 -17.94 22.11
N ALA A 356 8.02 -19.04 22.25
CA ALA A 356 6.62 -19.08 21.86
C ALA A 356 5.77 -18.22 22.79
N LEU A 357 4.78 -17.51 22.24
CA LEU A 357 3.93 -16.62 23.04
C LEU A 357 3.11 -17.40 24.09
N SER A 358 2.71 -18.64 23.79
CA SER A 358 2.02 -19.53 24.73
C SER A 358 2.90 -19.86 25.95
N GLU A 359 4.16 -20.24 25.72
CA GLU A 359 5.12 -20.54 26.79
C GLU A 359 5.39 -19.33 27.68
N LEU A 360 5.48 -18.13 27.08
CA LEU A 360 5.69 -16.89 27.82
C LEU A 360 4.50 -16.48 28.69
N ARG A 361 3.27 -16.84 28.30
CA ARG A 361 2.09 -16.63 29.15
C ARG A 361 2.08 -17.57 30.35
N GLU A 362 2.47 -18.82 30.17
CA GLU A 362 2.53 -19.81 31.25
C GLU A 362 3.73 -19.58 32.17
N LYS A 363 4.90 -19.27 31.61
CA LYS A 363 6.18 -19.14 32.30
C LYS A 363 6.92 -17.86 31.86
N PRO A 364 6.53 -16.68 32.38
CA PRO A 364 7.17 -15.41 32.01
C PRO A 364 8.65 -15.30 32.36
N ASP A 365 9.18 -16.17 33.25
CA ASP A 365 10.61 -16.17 33.62
C ASP A 365 11.54 -16.64 32.51
N LEU A 366 11.02 -17.37 31.51
CA LEU A 366 11.79 -17.85 30.35
C LEU A 366 12.51 -16.71 29.60
N ILE A 367 12.00 -15.49 29.67
CA ILE A 367 12.66 -14.33 29.04
C ILE A 367 14.07 -14.08 29.58
N SER A 368 14.35 -14.41 30.84
CA SER A 368 15.63 -14.06 31.49
C SER A 368 16.61 -15.22 31.52
N GLU A 369 16.22 -16.40 31.03
CA GLU A 369 17.02 -17.62 31.10
C GLU A 369 18.39 -17.45 30.40
N GLY A 370 19.47 -17.56 31.18
CA GLY A 370 20.84 -17.39 30.71
C GLY A 370 21.24 -15.93 30.42
N ARG A 371 20.39 -14.96 30.78
CA ARG A 371 20.55 -13.52 30.50
C ARG A 371 20.07 -12.63 31.64
N GLU A 372 20.18 -13.11 32.87
CA GLU A 372 19.68 -12.47 34.09
C GLU A 372 20.34 -11.11 34.35
N HIS A 373 21.57 -10.93 33.86
CA HIS A 373 22.36 -9.69 33.97
C HIS A 373 22.01 -8.64 32.90
N LEU A 374 21.15 -8.96 31.93
CA LEU A 374 20.76 -8.06 30.83
C LEU A 374 19.29 -7.67 30.92
N ALA A 375 18.97 -6.52 30.32
CA ALA A 375 17.59 -6.04 30.19
C ALA A 375 17.20 -5.91 28.72
N VAL A 376 16.15 -6.61 28.29
CA VAL A 376 15.64 -6.57 26.90
C VAL A 376 15.29 -5.15 26.48
N HIS A 377 15.82 -4.66 25.36
CA HIS A 377 15.59 -3.28 24.90
C HIS A 377 14.47 -3.15 23.85
N SER A 378 14.17 -4.22 23.11
CA SER A 378 13.03 -4.26 22.21
C SER A 378 12.48 -5.67 22.00
N PHE A 379 11.18 -5.75 21.78
CA PHE A 379 10.46 -6.96 21.42
C PHE A 379 10.10 -6.93 19.94
N GLU A 380 10.10 -8.10 19.30
CA GLU A 380 9.40 -8.30 18.03
C GLU A 380 8.40 -9.42 18.24
N ILE A 381 7.12 -9.07 18.16
CA ILE A 381 6.02 -10.04 18.21
C ILE A 381 5.61 -10.35 16.78
N PHE A 382 5.61 -11.62 16.42
CA PHE A 382 5.33 -12.03 15.05
C PHE A 382 4.65 -13.40 15.01
N LYS A 383 3.86 -13.61 13.96
CA LYS A 383 3.29 -14.90 13.61
C LYS A 383 4.10 -15.52 12.47
N LEU A 384 4.40 -16.82 12.53
CA LEU A 384 5.16 -17.57 11.53
C LEU A 384 4.33 -18.73 11.00
N VAL A 385 3.74 -18.58 9.82
CA VAL A 385 2.85 -19.59 9.23
C VAL A 385 3.60 -20.41 8.18
N LYS A 386 3.79 -21.70 8.44
CA LYS A 386 4.35 -22.64 7.45
C LYS A 386 3.27 -23.05 6.45
N LEU A 387 3.51 -22.83 5.17
CA LEU A 387 2.57 -23.17 4.10
C LEU A 387 2.91 -24.48 3.38
N GLY A 388 4.14 -24.98 3.54
CA GLY A 388 4.59 -26.19 2.87
C GLY A 388 4.47 -26.06 1.34
N ALA A 389 3.88 -27.05 0.67
CA ALA A 389 3.74 -27.04 -0.80
C ALA A 389 2.89 -25.87 -1.32
N LYS A 390 1.91 -25.39 -0.55
CA LYS A 390 1.05 -24.26 -0.94
C LYS A 390 1.83 -22.96 -1.15
N PHE A 391 3.00 -22.82 -0.50
CA PHE A 391 3.86 -21.66 -0.68
C PHE A 391 4.26 -21.45 -2.15
N GLY A 392 4.60 -22.52 -2.87
CA GLY A 392 5.02 -22.45 -4.27
C GLY A 392 3.85 -22.45 -5.27
N GLN A 393 2.60 -22.53 -4.80
CA GLN A 393 1.41 -22.49 -5.66
C GLN A 393 1.00 -21.04 -5.92
N GLN A 394 0.71 -20.72 -7.19
CA GLN A 394 0.56 -19.34 -7.65
C GLN A 394 -0.57 -18.58 -6.91
N ALA A 395 -1.78 -19.14 -6.86
CA ALA A 395 -2.93 -18.51 -6.21
C ALA A 395 -2.90 -18.70 -4.68
N ALA A 396 -2.63 -19.92 -4.21
CA ALA A 396 -2.67 -20.24 -2.79
C ALA A 396 -1.66 -19.43 -1.94
N PHE A 397 -0.55 -18.99 -2.54
CA PHE A 397 0.39 -18.08 -1.88
C PHE A 397 -0.23 -16.70 -1.61
N ILE A 398 -0.91 -16.13 -2.60
CA ILE A 398 -1.59 -14.83 -2.50
C ILE A 398 -2.77 -14.92 -1.54
N GLU A 399 -3.62 -15.93 -1.68
CA GLU A 399 -4.71 -16.21 -0.74
C GLU A 399 -4.22 -16.33 0.71
N ALA A 400 -3.02 -16.90 0.91
CA ALA A 400 -2.41 -16.99 2.23
C ALA A 400 -1.95 -15.62 2.76
N LEU A 401 -1.30 -14.79 1.93
CA LEU A 401 -0.89 -13.43 2.31
C LEU A 401 -2.10 -12.57 2.70
N GLU A 402 -3.10 -12.51 1.83
CA GLU A 402 -4.32 -11.72 2.04
C GLU A 402 -5.14 -12.17 3.24
N ARG A 403 -4.98 -13.43 3.67
CA ARG A 403 -5.58 -13.96 4.90
C ARG A 403 -4.72 -13.67 6.14
N ILE A 404 -3.41 -13.93 6.08
CA ILE A 404 -2.52 -13.88 7.25
C ILE A 404 -2.24 -12.44 7.67
N VAL A 405 -1.99 -11.55 6.72
CA VAL A 405 -1.60 -10.16 6.98
C VAL A 405 -2.69 -9.39 7.74
N PRO A 406 -3.95 -9.33 7.26
CA PRO A 406 -5.00 -8.64 8.00
C PRO A 406 -5.33 -9.33 9.33
N ALA A 407 -5.35 -10.67 9.37
CA ALA A 407 -5.71 -11.40 10.59
C ALA A 407 -4.72 -11.17 11.74
N PHE A 408 -3.41 -11.08 11.45
CA PHE A 408 -2.43 -10.75 12.49
C PHE A 408 -2.58 -9.31 12.97
N TYR A 409 -2.84 -8.35 12.07
CA TYR A 409 -3.07 -6.96 12.47
C TYR A 409 -4.33 -6.85 13.35
N GLU A 410 -5.44 -7.48 12.96
CA GLU A 410 -6.69 -7.49 13.73
C GLU A 410 -6.53 -8.14 15.12
N SER A 411 -5.87 -9.30 15.19
CA SER A 411 -5.77 -10.06 16.45
C SER A 411 -4.73 -9.51 17.42
N ILE A 412 -3.61 -8.97 16.91
CA ILE A 412 -2.46 -8.53 17.71
C ILE A 412 -2.12 -7.08 17.39
N GLY A 413 -1.80 -6.77 16.14
CA GLY A 413 -1.18 -5.50 15.74
C GLY A 413 -1.93 -4.24 16.19
N GLN A 414 -3.25 -4.19 15.99
CA GLN A 414 -4.11 -3.05 16.36
C GLN A 414 -4.22 -2.82 17.87
N ASN A 415 -3.89 -3.82 18.69
CA ASN A 415 -3.93 -3.71 20.15
C ASN A 415 -2.58 -3.29 20.75
N LEU A 416 -1.51 -3.25 19.95
CA LEU A 416 -0.19 -2.83 20.40
C LEU A 416 -0.15 -1.31 20.56
N THR A 417 0.61 -0.86 21.55
CA THR A 417 0.85 0.55 21.85
C THR A 417 2.35 0.78 21.99
N ALA A 418 2.87 1.83 21.35
CA ALA A 418 4.26 2.21 21.49
C ALA A 418 4.56 2.67 22.92
N TYR A 419 5.71 2.29 23.46
CA TYR A 419 6.15 2.85 24.74
C TYR A 419 6.48 4.34 24.60
N VAL A 420 5.84 5.18 25.41
CA VAL A 420 6.12 6.61 25.54
C VAL A 420 6.67 6.88 26.94
N LYS A 421 7.89 7.43 27.02
CA LYS A 421 8.52 7.79 28.30
C LYS A 421 7.71 8.92 28.95
N LYS A 422 7.37 8.76 30.23
CA LYS A 422 6.66 9.81 30.99
C LYS A 422 7.50 11.09 31.05
N PRO A 423 6.87 12.28 30.96
CA PRO A 423 7.56 13.55 31.15
C PRO A 423 8.27 13.61 32.50
N PRO A 424 9.43 14.29 32.60
CA PRO A 424 10.08 14.54 33.87
C PRO A 424 9.14 15.33 34.80
N LYS A 425 9.15 15.01 36.09
CA LYS A 425 8.41 15.77 37.11
C LYS A 425 9.30 16.88 37.67
N VAL A 426 8.70 18.02 38.01
CA VAL A 426 9.38 19.08 38.77
C VAL A 426 9.82 18.48 40.10
N SER A 427 11.10 18.66 40.45
CA SER A 427 11.61 18.32 41.77
C SER A 427 10.90 19.18 42.80
N VAL A 428 10.14 18.56 43.69
CA VAL A 428 9.68 19.22 44.90
C VAL A 428 10.90 19.26 45.81
N GLU A 429 11.48 20.45 46.02
CA GLU A 429 12.49 20.61 47.06
C GLU A 429 11.86 20.23 48.40
N PRO A 430 12.55 19.43 49.24
CA PRO A 430 12.10 19.20 50.61
C PRO A 430 11.95 20.56 51.29
N ASN A 431 10.75 20.86 51.79
CA ASN A 431 10.50 22.07 52.54
C ASN A 431 11.23 21.96 53.89
N GLU A 432 12.49 22.43 53.96
CA GLU A 432 13.31 22.46 55.18
C GLU A 432 12.77 23.44 56.25
N ALA A 433 11.62 24.07 56.04
CA ALA A 433 11.05 25.06 56.95
C ALA A 433 10.11 24.50 58.04
N ALA A 434 10.06 23.18 58.27
CA ALA A 434 9.15 22.59 59.26
C ALA A 434 9.82 22.17 60.59
N ASP A 435 11.14 22.28 60.75
CA ASP A 435 11.87 21.69 61.88
C ASP A 435 12.57 22.70 62.82
N ILE A 436 12.21 23.99 62.79
CA ILE A 436 12.82 25.04 63.65
C ILE A 436 11.82 25.61 64.70
N SER A 437 10.63 25.03 64.84
CA SER A 437 9.60 25.57 65.75
C SER A 437 9.25 24.69 66.97
N GLN A 438 10.18 23.88 67.49
CA GLN A 438 10.00 23.19 68.77
C GLN A 438 11.13 23.35 69.80
N GLU A 439 12.12 24.23 69.60
CA GLU A 439 13.23 24.39 70.55
C GLU A 439 13.39 25.81 71.15
N VAL A 440 12.31 26.59 71.24
CA VAL A 440 12.29 27.82 72.06
C VAL A 440 10.97 27.89 72.82
N GLY A 441 10.97 27.34 74.03
CA GLY A 441 9.82 27.37 74.92
C GLY A 441 10.09 26.81 76.31
N GLU A 442 11.23 27.16 76.92
CA GLU A 442 11.45 27.01 78.36
C GLU A 442 12.55 27.97 78.83
N LEU A 443 12.18 29.24 79.03
CA LEU A 443 12.86 30.18 79.93
C LEU A 443 11.81 31.23 80.36
N ASP A 444 11.07 30.92 81.42
CA ASP A 444 10.83 31.80 82.59
C ASP A 444 10.05 31.05 83.67
#